data_AF-A0A6P0MJL7-F1
#
_entry.id   AF-A0A6P0MJL7-F1
#
_cell.length_a   1.000
_cell.length_b   1.000
_cell.length_c   1.000
_cell.angle_alpha   90.00
_cell.angle_beta   90.00
_cell.angle_gamma   90.00
#
_symmetry.space_group_name_H-M   'P 1'
#
loop_
_entity.id
_entity.type
_entity.pdbx_description
1 polymer ?
#
loop_
_entity_poly.entity_id
_entity_poly.type
_entity_poly.pdbx_seq_one_letter_code
_entity_poly.pdbx_strand_id
1 'polypeptide(L)'
;MDISEHYAMYITVAKELETNLYRPRGGDFTEYEGPIWKFVSEKVTQAYQKVLSVEQACNSWYSGAYLLETVPSVIYILMKHGGNFEEAIVRAVNDTKDNDTIAAIVGTAVGALYGKAQIPVRWLDKLSGRTGLNDDGKMLELLAESGKLWG
;
A
#
# COMPACT_ATOMS: atom_id res chain seq x y z
N MET A 1 -5.29 -5.60 -20.74
CA MET A 1 -5.92 -5.94 -19.46
C MET A 1 -6.80 -4.76 -19.11
N ASP A 2 -8.09 -4.99 -18.87
CA ASP A 2 -9.02 -3.91 -18.52
C ASP A 2 -8.65 -3.34 -17.15
N ILE A 3 -8.68 -2.01 -17.00
CA ILE A 3 -8.37 -1.31 -15.73
C ILE A 3 -9.28 -1.82 -14.61
N SER A 4 -10.49 -2.25 -14.97
CA SER A 4 -11.46 -2.81 -14.04
C SER A 4 -10.93 -4.04 -13.30
N GLU A 5 -10.09 -4.87 -13.90
CA GLU A 5 -9.61 -6.12 -13.27
C GLU A 5 -8.58 -5.89 -12.15
N HIS A 6 -7.85 -4.76 -12.17
CA HIS A 6 -6.69 -4.55 -11.29
C HIS A 6 -7.03 -4.35 -9.81
N TYR A 7 -8.25 -3.92 -9.50
CA TYR A 7 -8.76 -3.75 -8.13
C TYR A 7 -10.24 -4.11 -8.03
N ALA A 8 -10.81 -4.80 -9.03
CA ALA A 8 -12.18 -5.32 -9.01
C ALA A 8 -12.46 -6.10 -7.71
N MET A 9 -11.52 -6.97 -7.29
CA MET A 9 -11.68 -7.75 -6.08
C MET A 9 -11.81 -6.87 -4.83
N TYR A 10 -10.98 -5.81 -4.73
CA TYR A 10 -11.08 -4.85 -3.63
C TYR A 10 -12.46 -4.18 -3.62
N ILE A 11 -12.94 -3.71 -4.77
CA ILE A 11 -14.25 -3.05 -4.87
C ILE A 11 -15.39 -3.99 -4.49
N THR A 12 -15.38 -5.22 -5.03
CA THR A 12 -16.43 -6.21 -4.74
C THR A 12 -16.52 -6.49 -3.24
N VAL A 13 -15.38 -6.74 -2.58
CA VAL A 13 -15.36 -7.04 -1.14
C VAL A 13 -15.69 -5.80 -0.31
N ALA A 14 -15.04 -4.66 -0.57
CA ALA A 14 -15.21 -3.46 0.24
C ALA A 14 -16.64 -2.89 0.15
N LYS A 15 -17.26 -2.96 -1.04
CA LYS A 15 -18.62 -2.46 -1.25
C LYS A 15 -19.67 -3.18 -0.41
N GLU A 16 -19.48 -4.46 -0.13
CA GLU A 16 -20.42 -5.24 0.69
C GLU A 16 -20.24 -5.00 2.19
N LEU A 17 -19.02 -4.62 2.61
CA LEU A 17 -18.66 -4.48 4.02
C LEU A 17 -18.76 -3.04 4.54
N GLU A 18 -18.60 -2.05 3.65
CA GLU A 18 -18.45 -0.66 4.04
C GLU A 18 -19.80 0.05 4.24
N THR A 19 -20.02 0.53 5.47
CA THR A 19 -21.28 1.19 5.87
C THR A 19 -21.14 2.68 6.20
N ASN A 20 -19.91 3.19 6.28
CA ASN A 20 -19.62 4.55 6.72
C ASN A 20 -19.38 5.51 5.56
N LEU A 21 -19.48 6.80 5.85
CA LEU A 21 -19.09 7.89 4.95
C LEU A 21 -17.83 8.56 5.47
N TYR A 22 -16.92 8.88 4.56
CA TYR A 22 -15.62 9.45 4.84
C TYR A 22 -15.40 10.72 4.02
N ARG A 23 -14.53 11.60 4.51
CA ARG A 23 -14.14 12.84 3.82
C ARG A 23 -12.61 12.98 3.87
N PRO A 24 -11.91 13.18 2.73
CA PRO A 24 -10.47 13.41 2.72
C PRO A 24 -10.13 14.66 3.54
N ARG A 25 -8.98 14.67 4.22
CA ARG A 25 -8.57 15.81 5.04
C ARG A 25 -7.68 16.80 4.28
N GLY A 26 -7.31 16.47 3.04
CA GLY A 26 -6.51 17.32 2.17
C GLY A 26 -6.52 16.84 0.72
N GLY A 27 -5.68 17.47 -0.10
CA GLY A 27 -5.61 17.21 -1.54
C GLY A 27 -6.73 17.93 -2.30
N ASP A 28 -6.99 17.47 -3.51
CA ASP A 28 -7.90 18.12 -4.46
C ASP A 28 -9.37 17.69 -4.26
N PHE A 29 -9.62 16.69 -3.41
CA PHE A 29 -10.92 16.04 -3.25
C PHE A 29 -11.58 16.28 -1.88
N THR A 30 -11.30 17.40 -1.22
CA THR A 30 -11.87 17.73 0.11
C THR A 30 -13.39 17.81 0.13
N GLU A 31 -14.01 18.08 -1.03
CA GLU A 31 -15.47 18.13 -1.19
C GLU A 31 -16.11 16.74 -1.32
N TYR A 32 -15.30 15.67 -1.41
CA TYR A 32 -15.83 14.31 -1.47
C TYR A 32 -16.42 13.89 -0.12
N GLU A 33 -17.60 13.28 -0.17
CA GLU A 33 -18.20 12.53 0.93
C GLU A 33 -18.75 11.21 0.40
N GLY A 34 -18.30 10.10 0.96
CA GLY A 34 -18.72 8.79 0.49
C GLY A 34 -17.88 7.64 1.02
N PRO A 35 -18.19 6.41 0.59
CA PRO A 35 -17.43 5.22 0.95
C PRO A 35 -16.12 5.14 0.15
N ILE A 36 -15.07 4.60 0.76
CA ILE A 36 -13.73 4.40 0.21
C ILE A 36 -13.79 3.59 -1.07
N TRP A 37 -14.60 2.53 -1.15
CA TRP A 37 -14.67 1.73 -2.38
C TRP A 37 -15.04 2.60 -3.58
N LYS A 38 -15.96 3.56 -3.39
CA LYS A 38 -16.37 4.47 -4.46
C LYS A 38 -15.27 5.47 -4.77
N PHE A 39 -14.61 6.00 -3.73
CA PHE A 39 -13.46 6.89 -3.91
C PHE A 39 -12.33 6.23 -4.70
N VAL A 40 -11.95 5.00 -4.33
CA VAL A 40 -10.94 4.20 -5.04
C VAL A 40 -11.41 3.96 -6.47
N SER A 41 -12.63 3.46 -6.66
CA SER A 41 -13.18 3.20 -7.99
C SER A 41 -13.15 4.43 -8.89
N GLU A 42 -13.47 5.62 -8.40
CA GLU A 42 -13.50 6.82 -9.23
C GLU A 42 -12.11 7.45 -9.39
N LYS A 43 -11.42 7.73 -8.29
CA LYS A 43 -10.22 8.57 -8.29
C LYS A 43 -8.98 7.81 -8.73
N VAL A 44 -8.84 6.54 -8.35
CA VAL A 44 -7.71 5.70 -8.79
C VAL A 44 -7.84 5.39 -10.27
N THR A 45 -9.06 5.11 -10.78
CA THR A 45 -9.31 4.98 -12.23
C THR A 45 -8.89 6.22 -12.98
N GLN A 46 -9.32 7.41 -12.52
CA GLN A 46 -8.99 8.67 -13.17
C GLN A 46 -7.48 8.92 -13.16
N ALA A 47 -6.80 8.69 -12.04
CA ALA A 47 -5.34 8.82 -11.95
C ALA A 47 -4.62 7.85 -12.89
N TYR A 48 -5.12 6.61 -13.02
CA TYR A 48 -4.54 5.62 -13.92
C TYR A 48 -4.76 5.99 -15.40
N GLN A 49 -5.96 6.40 -15.78
CA GLN A 49 -6.30 6.84 -17.14
C GLN A 49 -5.50 8.08 -17.56
N LYS A 50 -5.24 9.00 -16.62
CA LYS A 50 -4.39 10.17 -16.84
C LYS A 50 -2.90 9.86 -16.79
N VAL A 51 -2.52 8.60 -16.52
CA VAL A 51 -1.13 8.13 -16.44
C VAL A 51 -0.30 8.94 -15.44
N LEU A 52 -0.91 9.38 -14.33
CA LEU A 52 -0.23 10.17 -13.31
C LEU A 52 0.96 9.41 -12.70
N SER A 53 2.02 10.09 -12.28
CA SER A 53 3.02 9.46 -11.42
C SER A 53 2.40 9.04 -10.07
N VAL A 54 3.06 8.15 -9.32
CA VAL A 54 2.62 7.82 -7.95
C VAL A 54 2.53 9.09 -7.11
N GLU A 55 3.56 9.93 -7.17
CA GLU A 55 3.61 11.21 -6.47
C GLU A 55 2.42 12.13 -6.84
N GLN A 56 2.13 12.31 -8.13
CA GLN A 56 1.03 13.14 -8.59
C GLN A 56 -0.33 12.62 -8.10
N ALA A 57 -0.55 11.31 -8.22
CA ALA A 57 -1.79 10.68 -7.77
C ALA A 57 -1.93 10.77 -6.24
N CYS A 58 -0.89 10.42 -5.49
CA CYS A 58 -0.90 10.42 -4.03
C CYS A 58 -1.06 11.83 -3.44
N ASN A 59 -0.46 12.84 -4.07
CA ASN A 59 -0.68 14.23 -3.69
C ASN A 59 -2.13 14.70 -3.94
N SER A 60 -2.80 14.22 -5.00
CA SER A 60 -4.19 14.61 -5.30
C SER A 60 -5.20 14.19 -4.22
N TRP A 61 -4.92 13.12 -3.47
CA TRP A 61 -5.70 12.70 -2.29
C TRP A 61 -4.90 12.77 -0.99
N TYR A 62 -3.89 13.64 -0.92
CA TYR A 62 -3.03 13.94 0.23
C TYR A 62 -2.09 12.83 0.72
N SER A 63 -2.46 11.54 0.64
CA SER A 63 -1.65 10.39 1.09
C SER A 63 -1.17 10.45 2.54
N GLY A 64 -1.96 11.07 3.43
CA GLY A 64 -1.69 11.13 4.87
C GLY A 64 -2.27 9.93 5.65
N ALA A 65 -2.15 9.98 6.98
CA ALA A 65 -2.60 8.94 7.90
C ALA A 65 -4.13 8.91 8.10
N TYR A 66 -4.86 8.63 7.02
CA TYR A 66 -6.31 8.48 7.01
C TYR A 66 -6.76 7.61 5.85
N LEU A 67 -7.84 6.89 6.07
CA LEU A 67 -8.28 5.79 5.23
C LEU A 67 -8.49 6.16 3.75
N LEU A 68 -9.12 7.31 3.47
CA LEU A 68 -9.29 7.83 2.10
C LEU A 68 -8.01 8.36 1.44
N GLU A 69 -6.92 8.46 2.20
CA GLU A 69 -5.64 8.98 1.73
C GLU A 69 -4.63 7.82 1.58
N THR A 70 -4.66 6.86 2.51
CA THR A 70 -3.80 5.66 2.53
C THR A 70 -4.23 4.60 1.51
N VAL A 71 -5.50 4.17 1.52
CA VAL A 71 -5.97 3.06 0.70
C VAL A 71 -5.82 3.29 -0.81
N PRO A 72 -6.25 4.44 -1.38
CA PRO A 72 -6.04 4.68 -2.82
C PRO A 72 -4.55 4.76 -3.18
N SER A 73 -3.70 5.24 -2.28
CA SER A 73 -2.23 5.25 -2.50
C SER A 73 -1.68 3.83 -2.61
N VAL A 74 -2.01 2.95 -1.65
CA VAL A 74 -1.60 1.53 -1.66
C VAL A 74 -2.06 0.84 -2.95
N ILE A 75 -3.34 0.96 -3.29
CA ILE A 75 -3.89 0.33 -4.50
C ILE A 75 -3.19 0.86 -5.74
N TYR A 76 -3.00 2.17 -5.87
CA TYR A 76 -2.37 2.76 -7.05
C TYR A 76 -0.90 2.34 -7.22
N ILE A 77 -0.15 2.26 -6.11
CA ILE A 77 1.24 1.78 -6.12
C ILE A 77 1.29 0.32 -6.57
N LEU A 78 0.46 -0.55 -6.01
CA LEU A 78 0.41 -1.97 -6.39
C LEU A 78 0.00 -2.15 -7.85
N MET A 79 -0.94 -1.34 -8.36
CA MET A 79 -1.32 -1.36 -9.77
C MET A 79 -0.16 -1.02 -10.70
N LYS A 80 0.65 0.00 -10.38
CA LYS A 80 1.75 0.44 -11.25
C LYS A 80 3.03 -0.38 -11.08
N HIS A 81 3.34 -0.76 -9.86
CA HIS A 81 4.66 -1.26 -9.48
C HIS A 81 4.62 -2.58 -8.73
N GLY A 82 3.43 -3.13 -8.45
CA GLY A 82 3.28 -4.38 -7.72
C GLY A 82 4.02 -5.56 -8.35
N GLY A 83 4.29 -5.52 -9.66
CA GLY A 83 5.13 -6.47 -10.40
C GLY A 83 6.63 -6.47 -10.03
N ASN A 84 7.09 -5.49 -9.26
CA ASN A 84 8.49 -5.33 -8.87
C ASN A 84 8.57 -4.94 -7.39
N PHE A 85 9.06 -5.86 -6.56
CA PHE A 85 9.16 -5.72 -5.12
C PHE A 85 9.88 -4.43 -4.69
N GLU A 86 11.06 -4.19 -5.27
CA GLU A 86 11.90 -3.06 -4.88
C GLU A 86 11.26 -1.73 -5.31
N GLU A 87 10.82 -1.65 -6.56
CA GLU A 87 10.22 -0.42 -7.11
C GLU A 87 8.93 -0.05 -6.36
N ALA A 88 8.07 -1.02 -6.04
CA ALA A 88 6.83 -0.75 -5.29
C ALA A 88 7.10 -0.09 -3.94
N ILE A 89 8.08 -0.60 -3.18
CA ILE A 89 8.44 -0.06 -1.87
C ILE A 89 9.15 1.28 -2.02
N VAL A 90 10.05 1.44 -2.99
CA VAL A 90 10.74 2.71 -3.26
C VAL A 90 9.74 3.82 -3.58
N ARG A 91 8.71 3.53 -4.38
CA ARG A 91 7.62 4.48 -4.68
C ARG A 91 6.77 4.78 -3.47
N ALA A 92 6.41 3.77 -2.68
CA ALA A 92 5.67 4.00 -1.44
C ALA A 92 6.41 4.92 -0.46
N VAL A 93 7.72 4.72 -0.29
CA VAL A 93 8.54 5.51 0.66
C VAL A 93 8.76 6.94 0.18
N ASN A 94 9.07 7.14 -1.11
CA ASN A 94 9.50 8.43 -1.63
C ASN A 94 8.34 9.32 -2.12
N ASP A 95 7.25 8.72 -2.59
CA ASP A 95 6.22 9.43 -3.35
C ASP A 95 4.93 9.67 -2.53
N THR A 96 4.95 9.45 -1.20
CA THR A 96 3.77 9.59 -0.32
C THR A 96 4.09 10.36 0.97
N LYS A 97 3.06 10.86 1.68
CA LYS A 97 3.23 11.60 2.93
C LYS A 97 3.34 10.70 4.16
N ASP A 98 2.35 9.83 4.39
CA ASP A 98 2.31 8.83 5.46
C ASP A 98 3.04 7.56 5.01
N ASN A 99 4.33 7.76 4.72
CA ASN A 99 5.10 6.82 3.92
C ASN A 99 5.49 5.55 4.67
N ASP A 100 5.61 5.60 5.99
CA ASP A 100 5.86 4.44 6.84
C ASP A 100 4.66 3.49 6.83
N THR A 101 3.45 4.01 7.02
CA THR A 101 2.20 3.24 6.96
C THR A 101 1.96 2.68 5.56
N ILE A 102 2.06 3.53 4.52
CA ILE A 102 1.82 3.11 3.13
C ILE A 102 2.86 2.08 2.69
N ALA A 103 4.15 2.30 2.98
CA ALA A 103 5.20 1.35 2.64
C ALA A 103 5.09 0.03 3.41
N ALA A 104 4.63 0.05 4.67
CA ALA A 104 4.37 -1.17 5.43
C ALA A 104 3.27 -2.02 4.79
N ILE A 105 2.17 -1.40 4.35
CA ILE A 105 1.06 -2.11 3.69
C ILE A 105 1.49 -2.62 2.31
N VAL A 106 2.13 -1.77 1.49
CA VAL A 106 2.65 -2.16 0.18
C VAL A 106 3.66 -3.29 0.31
N GLY A 107 4.62 -3.17 1.24
CA GLY A 107 5.65 -4.18 1.53
C GLY A 107 5.06 -5.51 2.00
N THR A 108 3.97 -5.47 2.79
CA THR A 108 3.23 -6.68 3.17
C THR A 108 2.62 -7.36 1.93
N ALA A 109 1.98 -6.60 1.04
CA ALA A 109 1.36 -7.15 -0.16
C ALA A 109 2.40 -7.75 -1.12
N VAL A 110 3.46 -7.01 -1.47
CA VAL A 110 4.51 -7.55 -2.37
C VAL A 110 5.34 -8.65 -1.70
N GLY A 111 5.52 -8.60 -0.37
CA GLY A 111 6.13 -9.67 0.41
C GLY A 111 5.33 -10.96 0.38
N ALA A 112 4.00 -10.88 0.48
CA ALA A 112 3.12 -12.04 0.34
C ALA A 112 3.12 -12.62 -1.09
N LEU A 113 3.21 -11.76 -2.11
CA LEU A 113 3.23 -12.18 -3.52
C LEU A 113 4.54 -12.88 -3.92
N TYR A 114 5.67 -12.41 -3.42
CA TYR A 114 6.98 -12.84 -3.92
C TYR A 114 7.87 -13.55 -2.90
N GLY A 115 7.54 -13.45 -1.61
CA GLY A 115 8.32 -14.00 -0.53
C GLY A 115 9.67 -13.29 -0.32
N LYS A 116 10.43 -13.80 0.66
CA LYS A 116 11.69 -13.22 1.12
C LYS A 116 12.76 -13.11 0.03
N ALA A 117 12.75 -13.99 -0.97
CA ALA A 117 13.79 -14.06 -1.99
C ALA A 117 13.86 -12.80 -2.90
N GLN A 118 12.76 -12.04 -2.99
CA GLN A 118 12.75 -10.78 -3.74
C GLN A 118 13.19 -9.56 -2.92
N ILE A 119 13.42 -9.71 -1.62
CA ILE A 119 13.90 -8.60 -0.79
C ILE A 119 15.39 -8.37 -1.10
N PRO A 120 15.80 -7.16 -1.48
CA PRO A 120 17.21 -6.88 -1.70
C PRO A 120 18.05 -7.18 -0.45
N VAL A 121 19.10 -7.99 -0.61
CA VAL A 121 19.99 -8.39 0.49
C VAL A 121 20.54 -7.16 1.22
N ARG A 122 20.91 -6.12 0.47
CA ARG A 122 21.39 -4.84 1.03
C ARG A 122 20.40 -4.11 1.94
N TRP A 123 19.11 -4.41 1.86
CA TRP A 123 18.09 -3.91 2.79
C TRP A 123 17.97 -4.82 4.01
N LEU A 124 17.99 -6.13 3.81
CA LEU A 124 17.98 -7.11 4.91
C LEU A 124 19.18 -6.93 5.85
N ASP A 125 20.38 -6.70 5.30
CA ASP A 125 21.60 -6.50 6.09
C ASP A 125 21.54 -5.28 7.02
N LYS A 126 20.65 -4.32 6.73
CA LYS A 126 20.44 -3.10 7.51
C LYS A 126 19.17 -3.13 8.35
N LEU A 127 18.36 -4.18 8.22
CA LEU A 127 17.10 -4.29 8.94
C LEU A 127 17.40 -4.78 10.37
N SER A 128 17.15 -3.92 11.35
CA SER A 128 17.40 -4.26 12.76
C SER A 128 16.59 -5.47 13.22
N GLY A 129 15.38 -5.66 12.68
CA GLY A 129 14.50 -6.76 13.05
C GLY A 129 14.07 -6.72 14.52
N ARG A 130 14.16 -5.56 15.18
CA ARG A 130 13.79 -5.39 16.60
C ARG A 130 12.28 -5.45 16.80
N THR A 131 11.86 -6.01 17.93
CA THR A 131 10.50 -5.87 18.48
C THR A 131 10.48 -5.03 19.77
N GLY A 132 11.67 -4.71 20.30
CA GLY A 132 11.89 -3.89 21.49
C GLY A 132 13.22 -3.15 21.45
N LEU A 133 13.73 -2.72 22.61
CA LEU A 133 14.91 -1.85 22.67
C LEU A 133 16.24 -2.59 22.40
N ASN A 134 16.35 -3.87 22.75
CA ASN A 134 17.61 -4.62 22.80
C ASN A 134 17.48 -6.04 22.20
N ASP A 135 16.76 -6.20 21.09
CA ASP A 135 16.43 -7.50 20.51
C ASP A 135 16.66 -7.54 18.99
N ASP A 136 17.84 -7.08 18.55
CA ASP A 136 18.23 -7.16 17.13
C ASP A 136 18.02 -8.57 16.57
N GLY A 137 17.36 -8.65 15.42
CA GLY A 137 17.03 -9.88 14.73
C GLY A 137 15.81 -10.63 15.27
N LYS A 138 15.12 -10.15 16.31
CA LYS A 138 14.00 -10.89 16.92
C LYS A 138 12.86 -11.21 15.95
N MET A 139 12.49 -10.27 15.08
CA MET A 139 11.51 -10.52 14.02
C MET A 139 11.95 -11.63 13.06
N LEU A 140 13.24 -11.66 12.69
CA LEU A 140 13.76 -12.69 11.79
C LEU A 140 13.78 -14.07 12.46
N GLU A 141 14.08 -14.13 13.76
CA GLU A 141 13.98 -15.34 14.58
C GLU A 141 12.52 -15.85 14.61
N LEU A 142 11.56 -14.98 14.96
CA LEU A 142 10.13 -15.33 15.01
C LEU A 142 9.58 -15.82 13.67
N LEU A 143 10.01 -15.20 12.57
CA LEU A 143 9.66 -15.65 11.22
C LEU A 143 10.24 -17.04 10.91
N ALA A 144 11.49 -17.30 11.31
CA ALA A 144 12.13 -18.60 11.10
C ALA A 144 11.49 -19.71 11.96
N GLU A 145 11.05 -19.41 13.18
CA GLU A 145 10.32 -20.33 14.04
C GLU A 145 8.93 -20.64 13.48
N SER A 146 8.20 -19.61 13.04
CA SER A 146 6.88 -19.77 12.44
C SER A 146 6.91 -20.67 11.20
N GLY A 147 7.95 -20.52 10.37
CA GLY A 147 8.15 -21.37 9.20
C GLY A 147 8.36 -22.86 9.53
N LYS A 148 8.87 -23.21 10.72
CA LYS A 148 9.00 -24.61 11.15
C LYS A 148 7.69 -25.22 11.65
N LEU A 149 6.78 -24.37 12.13
CA LEU A 149 5.50 -24.80 12.70
C LEU A 149 4.42 -24.95 11.62
N TRP A 150 4.46 -24.12 10.59
CA TRP A 150 3.37 -23.97 9.62
C TRP A 150 3.79 -24.11 8.14
N GLY A 151 5.09 -24.29 7.85
CA GLY A 151 5.63 -24.53 6.51
C GLY A 151 6.11 -25.96 6.33
#